data_AF-A0A538JAM9-F1
#
_entry.id   AF-A0A538JAM9-F1
#
_cell.length_a   1.000
_cell.length_b   1.000
_cell.length_c   1.000
_cell.angle_alpha   90.00
_cell.angle_beta   90.00
_cell.angle_gamma   90.00
#
_symmetry.space_group_name_H-M   'P 1'
#
loop_
_entity.id
_entity.type
_entity.pdbx_description
1 polymer ?
#
loop_
_entity_poly.entity_id
_entity_poly.type
_entity_poly.pdbx_seq_one_letter_code
_entity_poly.pdbx_strand_id
1 'polypeptide(L)'
;MTEANYVSGDDYVVEFLGYRFGFNASDFEQRVTAAAVKLGLVGDNELDDDETADLVELVERDWIDEPRSGFGRYLVRHWERVSLVGGESLVYWLKKLVFRGAWLDHRVKEGLLEVAWDEDVADFGYRDPNGDRALLELAPVPSWHELQFRR
;
A
#
# COMPACT_ATOMS: atom_id res chain seq x y z
N MET A 1 4.51 -18.14 20.45
CA MET A 1 3.26 -17.38 20.38
C MET A 1 3.48 -16.36 19.27
N THR A 2 2.73 -16.44 18.16
CA THR A 2 2.89 -15.51 17.03
C THR A 2 2.42 -14.13 17.50
N GLU A 3 3.36 -13.25 17.80
CA GLU A 3 3.10 -11.83 18.12
C GLU A 3 2.37 -11.14 16.96
N ALA A 4 1.34 -10.37 17.33
CA ALA A 4 0.90 -9.13 16.68
C ALA A 4 0.57 -9.17 15.16
N ASN A 5 -0.62 -9.65 14.83
CA ASN A 5 -1.26 -9.32 13.56
C ASN A 5 -2.05 -8.01 13.70
N TYR A 6 -1.90 -7.08 12.74
CA TYR A 6 -2.71 -5.87 12.69
C TYR A 6 -4.19 -6.22 12.44
N VAL A 7 -5.08 -5.56 13.18
CA VAL A 7 -6.55 -5.68 13.00
C VAL A 7 -7.19 -4.30 13.15
N SER A 8 -7.87 -3.84 12.09
CA SER A 8 -8.81 -2.71 12.15
C SER A 8 -10.26 -3.13 11.87
N GLY A 9 -10.49 -4.36 11.42
CA GLY A 9 -11.79 -4.97 11.13
C GLY A 9 -11.63 -6.34 10.44
N ASP A 10 -12.72 -6.86 9.88
CA ASP A 10 -12.79 -8.19 9.26
C ASP A 10 -13.40 -8.21 7.84
N ASP A 11 -13.66 -7.03 7.25
CA ASP A 11 -14.17 -6.91 5.87
C ASP A 11 -13.19 -7.47 4.84
N TYR A 12 -11.89 -7.22 5.05
CA TYR A 12 -10.80 -7.75 4.22
C TYR A 12 -9.75 -8.46 5.07
N VAL A 13 -9.36 -9.67 4.64
CA VAL A 13 -8.29 -10.43 5.26
C VAL A 13 -7.22 -10.71 4.22
N VAL A 14 -6.02 -10.19 4.44
CA VAL A 14 -4.91 -10.38 3.51
C VAL A 14 -3.78 -11.12 4.21
N GLU A 15 -3.17 -12.05 3.49
CA GLU A 15 -1.99 -12.79 3.93
C GLU A 15 -0.77 -12.39 3.10
N PHE A 16 0.35 -12.07 3.76
CA PHE A 16 1.58 -11.65 3.10
C PHE A 16 2.80 -11.97 3.96
N LEU A 17 3.80 -12.62 3.35
CA LEU A 17 5.05 -13.04 4.02
C LEU A 17 4.84 -13.78 5.35
N GLY A 18 3.75 -14.55 5.48
CA GLY A 18 3.42 -15.31 6.69
C GLY A 18 2.67 -14.51 7.77
N TYR A 19 2.35 -13.25 7.53
CA TYR A 19 1.47 -12.43 8.37
C TYR A 19 0.04 -12.46 7.83
N ARG A 20 -0.94 -12.30 8.72
CA ARG A 20 -2.37 -12.25 8.36
C ARG A 20 -3.00 -11.03 9.01
N PHE A 21 -3.33 -10.01 8.22
CA PHE A 21 -3.90 -8.77 8.74
C PHE A 21 -5.39 -8.67 8.39
N GLY A 22 -6.16 -8.13 9.33
CA GLY A 22 -7.59 -7.86 9.17
C GLY A 22 -7.84 -6.36 9.02
N PHE A 23 -8.62 -5.97 8.02
CA PHE A 23 -8.94 -4.59 7.75
C PHE A 23 -10.46 -4.40 7.70
N ASN A 24 -10.96 -3.30 8.26
CA ASN A 24 -12.26 -2.81 7.84
C ASN A 24 -12.15 -2.17 6.45
N ALA A 25 -13.27 -2.00 5.76
CA ALA A 25 -13.28 -1.56 4.37
C ALA A 25 -12.60 -0.21 4.16
N SER A 26 -12.94 0.79 4.98
CA SER A 26 -12.39 2.14 4.85
C SER A 26 -10.88 2.19 5.05
N ASP A 27 -10.34 1.46 6.03
CA ASP A 27 -8.90 1.37 6.26
C ASP A 27 -8.19 0.66 5.10
N PHE A 28 -8.78 -0.41 4.55
CA PHE A 28 -8.19 -1.11 3.41
C PHE A 28 -8.15 -0.23 2.16
N GLU A 29 -9.25 0.42 1.81
CA GLU A 29 -9.38 1.34 0.67
C GLU A 29 -8.36 2.48 0.74
N GLN A 30 -8.24 3.13 1.91
CA GLN A 30 -7.28 4.22 2.12
C GLN A 30 -5.83 3.74 1.94
N ARG A 31 -5.47 2.58 2.50
CA ARG A 31 -4.11 2.03 2.38
C ARG A 31 -3.76 1.61 0.97
N VAL A 32 -4.71 0.98 0.28
CA VAL A 32 -4.54 0.53 -1.10
C VAL A 32 -4.38 1.74 -2.03
N THR A 33 -5.18 2.79 -1.84
CA THR A 33 -5.05 4.06 -2.58
C THR A 33 -3.72 4.74 -2.31
N ALA A 34 -3.33 4.88 -1.04
CA ALA A 34 -2.04 5.46 -0.67
C ALA A 34 -0.85 4.68 -1.26
N ALA A 35 -0.95 3.35 -1.33
CA ALA A 35 0.06 2.52 -1.99
C ALA A 35 0.14 2.79 -3.50
N ALA A 36 -1.00 2.93 -4.19
CA ALA A 36 -1.02 3.24 -5.62
C ALA A 36 -0.44 4.63 -5.93
N VAL A 37 -0.74 5.63 -5.11
CA VAL A 37 -0.12 6.97 -5.19
C VAL A 37 1.39 6.88 -4.98
N LYS A 38 1.83 6.15 -3.95
CA LYS A 38 3.26 6.00 -3.63
C LYS A 38 4.06 5.29 -4.73
N LEU A 39 3.42 4.38 -5.46
CA LEU A 39 4.01 3.76 -6.65
C LEU A 39 3.95 4.68 -7.88
N GLY A 40 3.19 5.76 -7.85
CA GLY A 40 2.95 6.62 -9.01
C GLY A 40 2.03 5.97 -10.06
N LEU A 41 1.27 4.93 -9.69
CA LEU A 41 0.29 4.30 -10.57
C LEU A 41 -0.88 5.24 -10.87
N VAL A 42 -1.23 6.08 -9.89
CA VAL A 42 -2.20 7.17 -9.98
C VAL A 42 -1.53 8.48 -9.51
N GLY A 43 -2.09 9.62 -9.90
CA GLY A 43 -1.51 10.94 -9.63
C GLY A 43 -1.74 11.44 -8.20
N ASP A 44 -2.88 11.12 -7.63
CA ASP A 44 -3.34 11.55 -6.31
C ASP A 44 -4.31 10.51 -5.72
N ASN A 45 -4.81 10.78 -4.53
CA ASN A 45 -5.73 9.92 -3.80
C ASN A 45 -7.21 10.24 -4.06
N GLU A 46 -7.54 11.09 -5.04
CA GLU A 46 -8.92 11.49 -5.36
C GLU A 46 -9.57 10.48 -6.32
N LEU A 47 -9.47 9.19 -6.02
CA LEU A 47 -10.14 8.13 -6.77
C LEU A 47 -11.64 8.15 -6.49
N ASP A 48 -12.45 7.90 -7.52
CA ASP A 48 -13.88 7.67 -7.32
C ASP A 48 -14.14 6.27 -6.74
N ASP A 49 -15.40 5.99 -6.38
CA ASP A 49 -15.80 4.74 -5.75
C ASP A 49 -15.50 3.51 -6.65
N ASP A 50 -15.69 3.64 -7.97
CA ASP A 50 -15.46 2.55 -8.93
C ASP A 50 -13.96 2.31 -9.15
N GLU A 51 -13.16 3.38 -9.23
CA GLU A 51 -11.70 3.30 -9.34
C GLU A 51 -11.09 2.67 -8.07
N THR A 52 -11.60 3.07 -6.90
CA THR A 52 -11.18 2.51 -5.61
C THR A 52 -11.56 1.03 -5.53
N ALA A 53 -12.79 0.66 -5.94
CA ALA A 53 -13.24 -0.72 -5.95
C ALA A 53 -12.39 -1.62 -6.87
N ASP A 54 -12.05 -1.14 -8.07
CA ASP A 54 -11.17 -1.87 -9.00
C ASP A 54 -9.76 -2.07 -8.42
N LEU A 55 -9.22 -1.05 -7.74
CA LEU A 55 -7.91 -1.14 -7.10
C LEU A 55 -7.93 -2.10 -5.90
N VAL A 56 -8.98 -2.06 -5.08
CA VAL A 56 -9.20 -2.99 -3.97
C VAL A 56 -9.30 -4.41 -4.47
N GLU A 57 -10.10 -4.66 -5.52
CA GLU A 57 -10.23 -5.99 -6.13
C GLU A 57 -8.88 -6.52 -6.61
N LEU A 58 -8.10 -5.67 -7.29
CA LEU A 58 -6.75 -6.04 -7.75
C LEU A 58 -5.86 -6.47 -6.58
N VAL A 59 -5.86 -5.74 -5.47
CA VAL A 59 -5.03 -6.07 -4.30
C VAL A 59 -5.57 -7.27 -3.53
N GLU A 60 -6.88 -7.43 -3.43
CA GLU A 60 -7.51 -8.57 -2.75
C GLU A 60 -7.28 -9.87 -3.53
N ARG A 61 -7.51 -9.84 -4.84
CA ARG A 61 -7.64 -11.04 -5.69
C ARG A 61 -6.48 -11.30 -6.62
N ASP A 62 -5.56 -10.36 -6.76
CA ASP A 62 -4.45 -10.33 -7.74
C ASP A 62 -4.88 -10.09 -9.20
N TRP A 63 -6.17 -9.91 -9.47
CA TRP A 63 -6.73 -9.60 -10.78
C TRP A 63 -8.07 -8.86 -10.64
N ILE A 64 -8.54 -8.26 -11.74
CA ILE A 64 -9.86 -7.63 -11.85
C ILE A 64 -10.70 -8.44 -12.83
N ASP A 65 -11.90 -8.86 -12.42
CA ASP A 65 -12.83 -9.62 -13.27
C ASP A 65 -13.54 -8.73 -14.28
N GLU A 66 -14.35 -7.80 -13.77
CA GLU A 66 -15.12 -6.86 -14.58
C GLU A 66 -14.76 -5.43 -14.16
N PRO A 67 -13.97 -4.69 -14.96
CA PRO A 67 -13.50 -3.37 -14.58
C PRO A 67 -14.64 -2.35 -14.58
N ARG A 68 -14.88 -1.71 -13.43
CA ARG A 68 -15.98 -0.75 -13.22
C ARG A 68 -15.61 0.63 -13.76
N SER A 69 -14.35 1.02 -13.63
CA SER A 69 -13.84 2.36 -13.92
C SER A 69 -12.97 2.46 -15.17
N GLY A 70 -12.62 3.70 -15.55
CA GLY A 70 -11.59 3.96 -16.56
C GLY A 70 -10.22 3.41 -16.17
N PHE A 71 -9.91 3.48 -14.88
CA PHE A 71 -8.68 2.94 -14.29
C PHE A 71 -8.62 1.41 -14.38
N GLY A 72 -9.66 0.69 -13.94
CA GLY A 72 -9.72 -0.76 -14.06
C GLY A 72 -9.59 -1.22 -15.52
N ARG A 73 -10.28 -0.54 -16.44
CA ARG A 73 -10.16 -0.82 -17.89
C ARG A 73 -8.76 -0.54 -18.42
N TYR A 74 -8.06 0.47 -17.89
CA TYR A 74 -6.66 0.73 -18.22
C TYR A 74 -5.78 -0.43 -17.75
N LEU A 75 -5.89 -0.85 -16.49
CA LEU A 75 -5.09 -1.95 -15.93
C LEU A 75 -5.26 -3.25 -16.70
N VAL A 76 -6.51 -3.66 -16.95
CA VAL A 76 -6.82 -4.89 -17.68
C VAL A 76 -6.27 -4.84 -19.11
N ARG A 77 -6.45 -3.72 -19.82
CA ARG A 77 -5.97 -3.58 -21.22
C ARG A 77 -4.45 -3.52 -21.35
N HIS A 78 -3.74 -3.05 -20.32
CA HIS A 78 -2.30 -2.83 -20.35
C HIS A 78 -1.52 -3.78 -19.43
N TRP A 79 -2.17 -4.88 -18.99
CA TRP A 79 -1.64 -5.76 -17.96
C TRP A 79 -0.24 -6.29 -18.23
N GLU A 80 0.07 -6.68 -19.47
CA GLU A 80 1.40 -7.18 -19.85
C GLU A 80 2.53 -6.18 -19.50
N ARG A 81 2.26 -4.87 -19.64
CA ARG A 81 3.23 -3.81 -19.36
C ARG A 81 3.17 -3.32 -17.92
N VAL A 82 1.97 -3.25 -17.36
CA VAL A 82 1.72 -2.66 -16.04
C VAL A 82 1.99 -3.67 -14.92
N SER A 83 1.84 -4.97 -15.14
CA SER A 83 2.02 -5.97 -14.08
C SER A 83 3.47 -6.12 -13.59
N LEU A 84 4.45 -5.79 -14.44
CA LEU A 84 5.87 -5.96 -14.17
C LEU A 84 6.70 -4.78 -14.72
N VAL A 85 7.33 -4.00 -13.84
CA VAL A 85 8.21 -2.87 -14.21
C VAL A 85 9.58 -3.09 -13.58
N GLY A 86 10.64 -3.13 -14.39
CA GLY A 86 12.01 -3.31 -13.87
C GLY A 86 12.25 -4.63 -13.13
N GLY A 87 11.42 -5.66 -13.38
CA GLY A 87 11.44 -6.92 -12.63
C GLY A 87 10.59 -6.92 -11.36
N GLU A 88 9.95 -5.81 -11.03
CA GLU A 88 9.10 -5.64 -9.85
C GLU A 88 7.63 -5.85 -10.19
N SER A 89 6.93 -6.66 -9.39
CA SER A 89 5.49 -6.93 -9.59
C SER A 89 4.63 -5.85 -8.94
N LEU A 90 3.68 -5.30 -9.70
CA LEU A 90 2.77 -4.26 -9.21
C LEU A 90 1.97 -4.72 -7.99
N VAL A 91 1.32 -5.88 -8.10
CA VAL A 91 0.45 -6.44 -7.06
C VAL A 91 1.24 -6.76 -5.79
N TYR A 92 2.45 -7.32 -5.95
CA TYR A 92 3.34 -7.56 -4.81
C TYR A 92 3.67 -6.26 -4.07
N TRP A 93 3.99 -5.18 -4.78
CA TRP A 93 4.34 -3.91 -4.15
C TRP A 93 3.15 -3.19 -3.54
N LEU A 94 1.97 -3.24 -4.17
CA LEU A 94 0.73 -2.75 -3.56
C LEU A 94 0.47 -3.44 -2.22
N LYS A 95 0.47 -4.78 -2.20
CA LYS A 95 0.35 -5.56 -0.96
C LYS A 95 1.45 -5.16 0.04
N LYS A 96 2.71 -5.22 -0.36
CA LYS A 96 3.85 -4.89 0.52
C LYS A 96 3.71 -3.51 1.19
N LEU A 97 3.24 -2.50 0.47
CA LEU A 97 3.04 -1.16 1.02
C LEU A 97 1.86 -1.10 2.00
N VAL A 98 0.73 -1.76 1.70
CA VAL A 98 -0.41 -1.90 2.62
C VAL A 98 0.05 -2.56 3.93
N PHE A 99 0.75 -3.70 3.84
CA PHE A 99 1.27 -4.42 5.01
C PHE A 99 2.29 -3.60 5.80
N ARG A 100 3.24 -2.96 5.09
CA ARG A 100 4.26 -2.12 5.72
C ARG A 100 3.61 -0.99 6.52
N GLY A 101 2.62 -0.30 5.95
CA GLY A 101 1.90 0.76 6.65
C GLY A 101 1.20 0.23 7.91
N ALA A 102 0.44 -0.86 7.79
CA ALA A 102 -0.32 -1.39 8.92
C ALA A 102 0.60 -1.91 10.04
N TRP A 103 1.72 -2.53 9.67
CA TRP A 103 2.74 -2.96 10.61
C TRP A 103 3.38 -1.77 11.34
N LEU A 104 3.73 -0.70 10.63
CA LEU A 104 4.29 0.51 11.23
C LEU A 104 3.32 1.16 12.21
N ASP A 105 2.04 1.28 11.83
CA ASP A 105 1.00 1.83 12.70
C ASP A 105 0.80 0.97 13.95
N HIS A 106 0.87 -0.36 13.81
CA HIS A 106 0.80 -1.26 14.95
C HIS A 106 1.97 -1.03 15.92
N ARG A 107 3.20 -0.92 15.40
CA ARG A 107 4.39 -0.66 16.21
C ARG A 107 4.34 0.70 16.91
N VAL A 108 3.77 1.71 16.27
CA VAL A 108 3.53 3.01 16.92
C VAL A 108 2.52 2.87 18.06
N LYS A 109 1.42 2.13 17.86
CA LYS A 109 0.43 1.87 18.92
C LYS A 109 1.00 1.08 20.09
N GLU A 110 1.95 0.19 19.86
CA GLU A 110 2.65 -0.56 20.90
C GLU A 110 3.73 0.27 21.63
N GLY A 111 4.00 1.50 21.19
CA GLY A 111 5.07 2.34 21.72
C GLY A 111 6.47 1.81 21.38
N LEU A 112 6.59 0.99 20.34
CA LEU A 112 7.86 0.44 19.84
C LEU A 112 8.48 1.31 18.74
N LEU A 113 7.66 2.18 18.11
CA LEU A 113 8.09 3.22 17.20
C LEU A 113 7.40 4.53 17.58
N GLU A 114 8.02 5.64 17.24
CA GLU A 114 7.39 6.96 17.28
C GLU A 114 7.46 7.63 15.91
N VAL A 115 6.43 8.41 15.58
CA VAL A 115 6.42 9.24 14.37
C VAL A 115 7.23 10.50 14.65
N ALA A 116 8.21 10.78 13.81
CA ALA A 116 9.07 11.94 13.93
C ALA A 116 9.17 12.67 12.59
N TRP A 117 9.30 13.99 12.66
CA TRP A 117 9.60 14.81 11.49
C TRP A 117 11.09 14.70 11.16
N ASP A 118 11.40 14.39 9.91
CA ASP A 118 12.75 14.44 9.35
C ASP A 118 12.93 15.75 8.59
N GLU A 119 13.80 16.63 9.10
CA GLU A 119 14.09 17.92 8.49
C GLU A 119 14.91 17.80 7.20
N ASP A 120 15.69 16.73 7.01
CA ASP A 120 16.58 16.57 5.85
C ASP A 120 15.79 16.26 4.57
N VAL A 121 14.72 15.47 4.71
CA VAL A 121 13.83 15.11 3.60
C VAL A 121 12.48 15.83 3.63
N ALA A 122 12.24 16.64 4.67
CA ALA A 122 10.99 17.35 4.91
C ALA A 122 9.75 16.43 4.86
N ASP A 123 9.82 15.30 5.57
CA ASP A 123 8.76 14.30 5.64
C ASP A 123 8.70 13.65 7.03
N PHE A 124 7.63 12.93 7.33
CA PHE A 124 7.51 12.12 8.53
C PHE A 124 8.14 10.74 8.32
N GLY A 125 8.82 10.22 9.36
CA GLY A 125 9.24 8.83 9.41
C GLY A 125 9.12 8.22 10.81
N TYR A 126 9.69 7.03 10.97
CA TYR A 126 9.56 6.23 12.19
C TYR A 126 10.91 6.02 12.86
N ARG A 127 11.04 6.32 14.15
CA ARG A 127 12.28 6.14 14.92
C ARG A 127 12.07 5.30 16.18
N ASP A 128 13.17 4.78 16.73
CA ASP A 128 13.18 4.11 18.04
C ASP A 128 12.89 5.15 19.15
N PRO A 129 11.89 4.92 20.02
CA PRO A 129 11.54 5.81 21.12
C PRO A 129 12.69 6.10 22.10
N ASN A 130 13.71 5.24 22.18
CA ASN A 130 14.85 5.38 23.08
C ASN A 130 16.05 6.10 22.45
N GLY A 131 15.94 6.56 21.20
CA GLY A 131 16.82 7.59 20.64
C GLY A 131 18.16 7.16 20.04
N ASP A 132 18.48 5.86 19.96
CA ASP A 132 19.82 5.40 19.54
C ASP A 132 19.98 5.04 18.05
N ARG A 133 18.90 4.98 17.25
CA ARG A 133 19.00 4.70 15.80
C ARG A 133 18.00 5.49 14.95
N ALA A 134 18.54 5.98 13.83
CA ALA A 134 17.87 6.79 12.81
C ALA A 134 16.61 6.13 12.25
N LEU A 135 15.77 6.98 11.68
CA LEU A 135 14.54 6.66 10.97
C LEU A 135 14.67 5.34 10.21
N LEU A 136 13.78 4.39 10.47
CA LEU A 136 13.78 3.07 9.83
C LEU A 136 13.89 3.27 8.31
N GLU A 137 15.07 2.98 7.75
CA GLU A 137 15.32 3.14 6.32
C GLU A 137 14.46 2.14 5.57
N LEU A 138 13.36 2.63 5.02
CA LEU A 138 12.46 1.80 4.24
C LEU A 138 13.13 1.51 2.90
N ALA A 139 13.20 0.23 2.55
CA ALA A 139 13.71 -0.18 1.24
C ALA A 139 13.04 0.65 0.12
N PRO A 140 13.83 1.11 -0.87
CA PRO A 140 13.35 2.00 -1.92
C PRO A 140 12.12 1.41 -2.61
N VAL A 141 11.19 2.29 -2.95
CA VAL A 141 9.93 1.92 -3.59
C VAL A 141 10.10 2.10 -5.11
N PRO A 142 9.84 1.07 -5.93
CA PRO A 142 9.85 1.21 -7.38
C PRO A 142 8.75 2.16 -7.87
N SER A 143 8.86 2.61 -9.12
CA SER A 143 7.94 3.58 -9.70
C SER A 143 7.25 3.06 -10.96
N TRP A 144 5.94 3.29 -11.02
CA TRP A 144 5.04 3.12 -12.16
C TRP A 144 4.72 4.44 -12.85
N HIS A 145 5.40 5.54 -12.50
CA HIS A 145 5.04 6.89 -12.96
C HIS A 145 5.02 7.02 -14.50
N GLU A 146 5.89 6.32 -15.23
CA GLU A 146 5.89 6.29 -16.70
C GLU A 146 4.64 5.60 -17.30
N LEU A 147 3.98 4.75 -16.51
CA LEU A 147 2.75 4.03 -16.82
C LEU A 147 1.57 4.55 -15.97
N GLN A 148 1.67 5.76 -15.42
CA GLN A 148 0.62 6.32 -14.58
C GLN A 148 -0.70 6.39 -15.36
N PHE A 149 -1.80 5.97 -14.73
CA PHE A 149 -3.13 6.21 -15.25
C PHE A 149 -3.46 7.71 -15.20
N ARG A 150 -3.94 8.23 -16.31
CA ARG A 150 -4.37 9.63 -16.45
C ARG A 150 -5.80 9.62 -16.97
N ARG A 151 -6.69 10.35 -16.28
CA ARG A 151 -8.09 10.53 -16.65
C ARG A 151 -8.23 11.29 -17.97
#